data_AF-X6PAK3-F1
#
_entry.id   AF-X6PAK3-F1
#
_cell.length_a   1.000
_cell.length_b   1.000
_cell.length_c   1.000
_cell.angle_alpha   90.00
_cell.angle_beta   90.00
_cell.angle_gamma   90.00
#
_symmetry.space_group_name_H-M   'P 1'
#
loop_
_entity.id
_entity.type
_entity.pdbx_description
1 polymer ?
#
loop_
_entity_poly.entity_id
_entity_poly.type
_entity_poly.pdbx_seq_one_letter_code
_entity_poly.pdbx_strand_id
1 'polypeptide(L)'
;MEKASKTVHKTNQQNRVIKKLLLKTCLWPKGEEKKNSIEYETKANISRNVPYWLLANQYKLRSHFSTKVLATCDEAIKASKIKNGDTLLAGGFGVSGSPIGLAHAIANTGVRDLTVVSNNCGLDKWGLGMLLNRKQIKRMMSSLRIFFFFKKKGGKVIVANVFMEYKQLYVGENKEFARQYLSGELEVEFVPQGTLAERLRAGGAGIPAFYTPTGVGTWIHTGKVPIKYDSKGEVEIYSTHKETRDFNGRTYLLEEAITGAVGIVKCHQADPFGNCTFRGTARNFNPECAQAAQFTIVDAKN
;
A
#
# COMPACT_ATOMS: atom_id res chain seq x y z
N MET A 1 -26.20 -47.44 7.69
CA MET A 1 -24.82 -47.35 7.13
C MET A 1 -24.77 -47.26 5.59
N GLU A 2 -25.88 -47.40 4.85
CA GLU A 2 -25.87 -47.44 3.38
C GLU A 2 -25.95 -46.06 2.67
N LYS A 3 -26.39 -45.00 3.38
CA LYS A 3 -26.45 -43.63 2.83
C LYS A 3 -25.12 -42.86 2.86
N ALA A 4 -24.14 -43.30 3.66
CA ALA A 4 -22.81 -42.67 3.69
C ALA A 4 -21.89 -43.13 2.54
N SER A 5 -22.09 -44.36 2.03
CA SER A 5 -21.27 -44.93 0.95
C SER A 5 -21.54 -44.28 -0.42
N LYS A 6 -22.80 -43.92 -0.71
CA LYS A 6 -23.19 -43.27 -1.99
C LYS A 6 -22.69 -41.83 -2.13
N THR A 7 -22.49 -41.12 -1.02
CA THR A 7 -21.98 -39.73 -1.03
C THR A 7 -20.48 -39.70 -1.33
N VAL A 8 -19.71 -40.64 -0.77
CA VAL A 8 -18.25 -40.75 -1.00
C VAL A 8 -17.92 -41.15 -2.45
N HIS A 9 -18.79 -41.93 -3.10
CA HIS A 9 -18.59 -42.33 -4.50
C HIS A 9 -18.80 -41.17 -5.49
N LYS A 10 -19.75 -40.25 -5.24
CA LYS A 10 -19.96 -39.05 -6.09
C LYS A 10 -18.80 -38.05 -5.99
N THR A 11 -18.22 -37.87 -4.80
CA THR A 11 -17.08 -36.96 -4.58
C THR A 11 -15.80 -37.45 -5.26
N ASN A 12 -15.57 -38.77 -5.29
CA ASN A 12 -14.41 -39.37 -5.96
C ASN A 12 -14.47 -39.31 -7.50
N GLN A 13 -15.68 -39.31 -8.07
CA GLN A 13 -15.86 -39.20 -9.53
C GLN A 13 -15.66 -37.74 -10.02
N GLN A 14 -16.14 -36.75 -9.26
CA GLN A 14 -15.88 -35.32 -9.53
C GLN A 14 -14.40 -34.96 -9.37
N ASN A 15 -13.73 -35.48 -8.34
CA ASN A 15 -12.30 -35.27 -8.13
C ASN A 15 -11.43 -35.88 -9.25
N ARG A 16 -11.85 -37.01 -9.85
CA ARG A 16 -11.16 -37.59 -11.02
C ARG A 16 -11.30 -36.76 -12.29
N VAL A 17 -12.45 -36.11 -12.51
CA VAL A 17 -12.67 -35.21 -13.66
C VAL A 17 -11.85 -33.92 -13.53
N ILE A 18 -11.79 -33.34 -12.32
CA ILE A 18 -10.98 -32.14 -12.04
C ILE A 18 -9.47 -32.43 -12.18
N LYS A 19 -9.01 -33.61 -11.70
CA LYS A 19 -7.60 -34.03 -11.86
C LYS A 19 -7.23 -34.27 -13.32
N LYS A 20 -8.15 -34.82 -14.15
CA LYS A 20 -7.94 -34.99 -15.60
C LYS A 20 -7.94 -33.68 -16.37
N LEU A 21 -8.65 -32.66 -15.90
CA LEU A 21 -8.70 -31.32 -16.52
C LEU A 21 -7.41 -30.52 -16.22
N LEU A 22 -6.90 -30.61 -14.99
CA LEU A 22 -5.66 -29.95 -14.55
C LEU A 22 -4.39 -30.57 -15.16
N LEU A 23 -4.43 -31.84 -15.55
CA LEU A 23 -3.33 -32.54 -16.22
C LEU A 23 -3.22 -32.26 -17.73
N LYS A 24 -4.22 -31.59 -18.35
CA LYS A 24 -4.21 -31.29 -19.79
C LYS A 24 -3.81 -29.85 -20.14
N THR A 25 -3.68 -28.94 -19.16
CA THR A 25 -3.41 -27.51 -19.41
C THR A 25 -2.05 -27.02 -18.93
N CYS A 26 -1.20 -27.89 -18.38
CA CYS A 26 0.16 -27.53 -17.99
C CYS A 26 1.17 -28.47 -18.66
N LEU A 27 1.85 -27.97 -19.69
CA LEU A 27 3.12 -28.53 -20.15
C LEU A 27 4.19 -28.20 -19.12
N TRP A 28 4.53 -29.16 -18.25
CA TRP A 28 5.85 -29.24 -17.63
C TRP A 28 6.32 -30.70 -17.70
N PRO A 29 7.52 -30.98 -18.22
CA PRO A 29 8.02 -32.34 -18.39
C PRO A 29 8.28 -33.00 -17.03
N LYS A 30 7.92 -34.29 -16.96
CA LYS A 30 8.34 -35.21 -15.90
C LYS A 30 9.84 -35.50 -16.08
N GLY A 31 10.64 -35.31 -15.04
CA GLY A 31 12.05 -35.70 -15.05
C GLY A 31 12.74 -35.44 -13.70
N GLU A 32 13.04 -36.54 -13.03
CA GLU A 32 14.01 -36.84 -11.96
C GLU A 32 14.72 -35.70 -11.18
N GLU A 33 14.64 -35.81 -9.85
CA GLU A 33 15.54 -35.16 -8.89
C GLU A 33 16.99 -35.63 -9.09
N LYS A 34 17.88 -34.69 -9.42
CA LYS A 34 19.31 -34.78 -9.08
C LYS A 34 19.78 -33.46 -8.48
N LYS A 35 20.32 -33.54 -7.26
CA LYS A 35 21.15 -32.50 -6.65
C LYS A 35 22.34 -32.24 -7.56
N ASN A 36 22.39 -31.08 -8.19
CA ASN A 36 23.59 -30.40 -8.65
C ASN A 36 23.25 -28.90 -8.71
N SER A 37 24.13 -28.06 -8.17
CA SER A 37 24.05 -26.60 -8.34
C SER A 37 24.10 -26.29 -9.83
N ILE A 38 22.99 -25.82 -10.39
CA ILE A 38 22.92 -25.36 -11.77
C ILE A 38 23.14 -23.85 -11.74
N GLU A 39 24.29 -23.39 -12.24
CA GLU A 39 24.43 -22.01 -12.71
C GLU A 39 23.53 -21.86 -13.94
N TYR A 40 22.44 -21.11 -13.79
CA TYR A 40 21.60 -20.74 -14.91
C TYR A 40 22.17 -19.51 -15.60
N GLU A 41 23.01 -19.74 -16.59
CA GLU A 41 23.27 -18.73 -17.61
C GLU A 41 22.28 -18.97 -18.76
N THR A 42 21.11 -18.33 -18.76
CA THR A 42 20.30 -18.18 -19.98
C THR A 42 19.21 -17.11 -19.87
N LYS A 43 19.37 -16.08 -20.71
CA LYS A 43 18.39 -15.19 -21.34
C LYS A 43 16.93 -15.38 -20.88
N ALA A 44 16.54 -14.65 -19.83
CA ALA A 44 15.16 -14.56 -19.39
C ALA A 44 14.30 -13.88 -20.48
N ASN A 45 13.35 -14.63 -21.06
CA ASN A 45 12.19 -14.08 -21.76
C ASN A 45 11.25 -13.43 -20.75
N ILE A 46 11.62 -12.23 -20.32
CA ILE A 46 10.78 -11.31 -19.56
C ILE A 46 9.68 -10.81 -20.50
N SER A 47 8.44 -10.73 -19.99
CA SER A 47 7.23 -10.35 -20.72
C SER A 47 7.46 -9.31 -21.83
N ARG A 48 7.05 -9.65 -23.05
CA ARG A 48 7.28 -8.93 -24.31
C ARG A 48 6.75 -7.48 -24.44
N ASN A 49 6.33 -6.78 -23.38
CA ASN A 49 5.75 -5.43 -23.54
C ASN A 49 6.13 -4.38 -22.48
N VAL A 50 7.20 -4.57 -21.71
CA VAL A 50 7.79 -3.45 -20.96
C VAL A 50 9.30 -3.43 -21.21
N PRO A 51 9.81 -2.48 -22.00
CA PRO A 51 11.23 -2.35 -22.21
C PRO A 51 11.94 -2.09 -20.87
N TYR A 52 13.01 -2.84 -20.61
CA TYR A 52 13.81 -2.76 -19.38
C TYR A 52 14.32 -1.33 -19.07
N TRP A 53 14.48 -0.48 -20.10
CA TRP A 53 14.86 0.93 -19.94
C TRP A 53 13.74 1.82 -19.36
N LEU A 54 12.48 1.39 -19.35
CA LEU A 54 11.36 2.10 -18.70
C LEU A 54 11.30 1.87 -17.18
N LEU A 55 11.93 0.79 -16.69
CA LEU A 55 12.13 0.52 -15.25
C LEU A 55 13.37 1.24 -14.70
N ALA A 56 14.16 1.83 -15.58
CA ALA A 56 15.46 2.40 -15.28
C ALA A 56 15.49 3.90 -15.57
N ASN A 57 14.70 4.70 -14.85
CA ASN A 57 14.86 6.16 -14.90
C ASN A 57 16.02 6.62 -13.98
N GLN A 58 17.23 6.34 -14.45
CA GLN A 58 18.44 7.16 -14.53
C GLN A 58 18.73 8.37 -13.60
N TYR A 59 18.42 8.33 -12.30
CA TYR A 59 19.16 9.19 -11.33
C TYR A 59 19.73 8.48 -10.10
N LYS A 60 19.48 7.17 -9.93
CA LYS A 60 20.06 6.35 -8.83
C LYS A 60 20.59 4.98 -9.23
N LEU A 61 20.69 4.66 -10.51
CA LEU A 61 21.18 3.35 -10.98
C LEU A 61 22.71 3.25 -10.99
N ARG A 62 23.31 3.36 -9.79
CA ARG A 62 24.64 2.82 -9.47
C ARG A 62 24.74 2.29 -8.02
N SER A 63 23.63 1.87 -7.42
CA SER A 63 23.70 1.09 -6.17
C SER A 63 23.30 -0.35 -6.44
N HIS A 64 24.22 -1.27 -6.15
CA HIS A 64 24.06 -2.72 -6.08
C HIS A 64 22.68 -3.10 -5.52
N PHE A 65 21.77 -3.59 -6.38
CA PHE A 65 20.57 -4.26 -5.91
C PHE A 65 21.02 -5.55 -5.20
N SER A 66 21.02 -5.52 -3.88
CA SER A 66 21.31 -6.69 -3.04
C SER A 66 20.01 -7.13 -2.40
N THR A 67 19.51 -8.28 -2.86
CA THR A 67 18.36 -8.93 -2.25
C THR A 67 18.86 -9.98 -1.26
N LYS A 68 18.22 -10.05 -0.10
CA LYS A 68 18.49 -11.06 0.93
C LYS A 68 17.20 -11.72 1.34
N VAL A 69 17.14 -13.05 1.20
CA VAL A 69 16.04 -13.86 1.73
C VAL A 69 16.29 -14.06 3.21
N LEU A 70 15.29 -13.71 4.04
CA LEU A 70 15.32 -13.85 5.49
C LEU A 70 14.17 -14.76 5.92
N ALA A 71 14.38 -15.51 7.00
CA ALA A 71 13.45 -16.55 7.41
C ALA A 71 12.18 -16.00 8.08
N THR A 72 12.29 -14.84 8.73
CA THR A 72 11.19 -14.26 9.51
C THR A 72 11.00 -12.76 9.25
N CYS A 73 9.78 -12.29 9.51
CA CYS A 73 9.47 -10.85 9.47
C CYS A 73 10.32 -10.06 10.49
N ASP A 74 10.53 -10.59 11.70
CA ASP A 74 11.32 -9.93 12.74
C ASP A 74 12.79 -9.73 12.33
N GLU A 75 13.41 -10.74 11.71
CA GLU A 75 14.76 -10.61 11.13
C GLU A 75 14.80 -9.56 10.03
N ALA A 76 13.79 -9.51 9.17
CA ALA A 76 13.72 -8.56 8.07
C ALA A 76 13.55 -7.11 8.57
N ILE A 77 12.68 -6.89 9.55
CA ILE A 77 12.54 -5.57 10.19
C ILE A 77 13.82 -5.18 10.93
N LYS A 78 14.49 -6.11 11.61
CA LYS A 78 15.77 -5.81 12.25
C LYS A 78 16.85 -5.40 11.23
N ALA A 79 16.85 -6.02 10.05
CA ALA A 79 17.78 -5.71 8.97
C ALA A 79 17.54 -4.33 8.33
N SER A 80 16.30 -3.82 8.35
CA SER A 80 15.97 -2.50 7.80
C SER A 80 16.49 -1.34 8.64
N LYS A 81 16.82 -1.59 9.91
CA LYS A 81 17.27 -0.57 10.88
C LYS A 81 16.29 0.60 11.00
N ILE A 82 14.98 0.33 10.88
CA ILE A 82 13.93 1.33 11.14
C ILE A 82 14.14 2.02 12.49
N LYS A 83 13.96 3.34 12.53
CA LYS A 83 14.21 4.18 13.70
C LYS A 83 12.98 5.00 14.08
N ASN A 84 13.03 5.60 15.26
CA ASN A 84 12.04 6.58 15.67
C ASN A 84 12.02 7.75 14.68
N GLY A 85 10.83 8.24 14.33
CA GLY A 85 10.67 9.37 13.42
C GLY A 85 10.72 9.00 11.92
N ASP A 86 11.01 7.75 11.57
CA ASP A 86 11.08 7.32 10.17
C ASP A 86 9.72 7.42 9.47
N THR A 87 9.77 7.71 8.17
CA THR A 87 8.62 7.57 7.27
C THR A 87 8.53 6.13 6.78
N LEU A 88 7.45 5.44 7.18
CA LEU A 88 7.11 4.08 6.79
C LEU A 88 6.07 4.09 5.67
N LEU A 89 6.39 3.51 4.51
CA LEU A 89 5.42 3.28 3.43
C LEU A 89 4.86 1.87 3.57
N ALA A 90 3.53 1.74 3.61
CA ALA A 90 2.88 0.44 3.77
C ALA A 90 1.87 0.19 2.64
N GLY A 91 2.12 -0.87 1.89
CA GLY A 91 1.21 -1.34 0.85
C GLY A 91 -0.10 -1.92 1.41
N GLY A 92 -1.04 -2.22 0.52
CA GLY A 92 -2.34 -2.80 0.86
C GLY A 92 -3.53 -1.86 0.59
N PHE A 93 -4.71 -2.46 0.57
CA PHE A 93 -6.01 -1.78 0.49
C PHE A 93 -6.97 -2.43 1.48
N GLY A 94 -7.31 -1.74 2.56
CA GLY A 94 -7.97 -2.35 3.71
C GLY A 94 -7.13 -3.50 4.28
N VAL A 95 -7.62 -4.73 4.13
CA VAL A 95 -6.91 -5.97 4.50
C VAL A 95 -6.33 -6.72 3.28
N SER A 96 -6.68 -6.31 2.06
CA SER A 96 -6.23 -6.98 0.83
C SER A 96 -4.82 -6.56 0.48
N GLY A 97 -3.89 -7.52 0.45
CA GLY A 97 -2.48 -7.25 0.15
C GLY A 97 -1.76 -6.44 1.22
N SER A 98 -2.27 -6.43 2.45
CA SER A 98 -1.65 -5.71 3.57
C SER A 98 -0.50 -6.55 4.17
N PRO A 99 0.68 -5.96 4.43
CA PRO A 99 1.85 -6.64 4.99
C PRO A 99 1.71 -6.83 6.51
N ILE A 100 0.73 -7.62 6.93
CA ILE A 100 0.34 -7.82 8.34
C ILE A 100 1.52 -8.29 9.19
N GLY A 101 2.25 -9.32 8.74
CA GLY A 101 3.37 -9.88 9.51
C GLY A 101 4.49 -8.87 9.74
N LEU A 102 4.83 -8.08 8.71
CA LEU A 102 5.83 -7.02 8.82
C LEU A 102 5.36 -5.88 9.73
N ALA A 103 4.09 -5.46 9.63
CA ALA A 103 3.54 -4.46 10.55
C ALA A 103 3.59 -4.97 12.00
N HIS A 104 3.32 -6.25 12.22
CA HIS A 104 3.41 -6.85 13.55
C HIS A 104 4.84 -6.87 14.09
N ALA A 105 5.81 -7.27 13.26
CA ALA A 105 7.23 -7.22 13.60
C ALA A 105 7.69 -5.80 13.94
N ILE A 106 7.30 -4.78 13.16
CA ILE A 106 7.60 -3.38 13.48
C ILE A 106 7.02 -2.99 14.85
N ALA A 107 5.77 -3.35 15.13
CA ALA A 107 5.19 -3.00 16.42
C ALA A 107 5.94 -3.63 17.61
N ASN A 108 6.60 -4.77 17.42
CA ASN A 108 7.42 -5.42 18.44
C ASN A 108 8.78 -4.76 18.66
N THR A 109 9.29 -3.99 17.69
CA THR A 109 10.54 -3.23 17.87
C THR A 109 10.42 -2.09 18.89
N GLY A 110 9.20 -1.60 19.11
CA GLY A 110 8.95 -0.45 19.99
C GLY A 110 9.32 0.91 19.39
N VAL A 111 9.66 1.01 18.10
CA VAL A 111 9.91 2.31 17.44
C VAL A 111 8.71 3.24 17.56
N ARG A 112 8.95 4.54 17.73
CA ARG A 112 7.91 5.55 17.94
C ARG A 112 8.00 6.68 16.93
N ASP A 113 7.01 7.55 17.00
CA ASP A 113 6.95 8.80 16.23
C ASP A 113 6.97 8.60 14.71
N LEU A 114 6.51 7.44 14.23
CA LEU A 114 6.51 7.13 12.80
C LEU A 114 5.55 8.04 12.04
N THR A 115 5.97 8.44 10.85
CA THR A 115 5.05 8.92 9.80
C THR A 115 4.69 7.75 8.91
N VAL A 116 3.45 7.31 8.93
CA VAL A 116 2.99 6.15 8.17
C VAL A 116 2.20 6.62 6.95
N VAL A 117 2.64 6.21 5.78
CA VAL A 117 1.95 6.44 4.50
C VAL A 117 1.31 5.14 4.08
N SER A 118 -0.01 5.11 4.07
CA SER A 118 -0.78 3.92 3.70
C SER A 118 -2.16 4.33 3.23
N ASN A 119 -2.73 3.56 2.31
CA ASN A 119 -4.09 3.81 1.87
C ASN A 119 -5.08 3.80 3.04
N ASN A 120 -4.92 2.88 4.00
CA ASN A 120 -5.74 2.75 5.21
C ASN A 120 -4.89 2.35 6.42
N CYS A 121 -5.38 2.54 7.64
CA CYS A 121 -4.70 2.13 8.87
C CYS A 121 -5.10 0.71 9.37
N GLY A 122 -5.46 -0.19 8.46
CA GLY A 122 -5.90 -1.55 8.82
C GLY A 122 -7.13 -1.59 9.74
N LEU A 123 -7.25 -2.66 10.53
CA LEU A 123 -8.32 -2.86 11.51
C LEU A 123 -7.78 -2.65 12.93
N ASP A 124 -8.67 -2.47 13.91
CA ASP A 124 -8.28 -2.37 15.33
C ASP A 124 -7.40 -3.56 15.74
N LYS A 125 -6.20 -3.26 16.29
CA LYS A 125 -5.19 -4.24 16.73
C LYS A 125 -4.65 -5.20 15.65
N TRP A 126 -4.91 -4.95 14.36
CA TRP A 126 -4.42 -5.80 13.27
C TRP A 126 -3.71 -4.98 12.17
N GLY A 127 -2.53 -5.43 11.75
CA GLY A 127 -1.70 -4.75 10.76
C GLY A 127 -1.22 -3.42 11.32
N LEU A 128 -1.42 -2.33 10.57
CA LEU A 128 -1.06 -0.98 11.02
C LEU A 128 -1.83 -0.53 12.28
N GLY A 129 -3.04 -1.05 12.49
CA GLY A 129 -3.81 -0.76 13.69
C GLY A 129 -3.12 -1.23 14.97
N MET A 130 -2.19 -2.20 14.89
CA MET A 130 -1.39 -2.61 16.05
C MET A 130 -0.37 -1.53 16.47
N LEU A 131 0.31 -0.90 15.52
CA LEU A 131 1.23 0.22 15.80
C LEU A 131 0.47 1.41 16.39
N LEU A 132 -0.72 1.68 15.85
CA LEU A 132 -1.61 2.71 16.35
C LEU A 132 -2.00 2.45 17.81
N ASN A 133 -2.44 1.23 18.14
CA ASN A 133 -2.78 0.86 19.52
C ASN A 133 -1.58 0.98 20.48
N ARG A 134 -0.36 0.79 19.98
CA ARG A 134 0.90 0.93 20.76
C ARG A 134 1.45 2.36 20.82
N LYS A 135 0.74 3.35 20.26
CA LYS A 135 1.19 4.76 20.19
C LYS A 135 2.55 4.91 19.49
N GLN A 136 2.75 4.16 18.42
CA GLN A 136 3.99 4.18 17.63
C GLN A 136 3.89 5.09 16.40
N ILE A 137 2.68 5.52 16.03
CA ILE A 137 2.42 6.38 14.89
C ILE A 137 2.15 7.80 15.39
N LYS A 138 2.95 8.76 14.95
CA LYS A 138 2.71 10.19 15.20
C LYS A 138 1.82 10.79 14.10
N ARG A 139 2.07 10.41 12.84
CA ARG A 139 1.38 10.96 11.68
C ARG A 139 0.95 9.85 10.73
N MET A 140 -0.28 9.95 10.23
CA MET A 140 -0.80 9.13 9.13
C MET A 140 -1.01 9.99 7.89
N MET A 141 -0.45 9.58 6.76
CA MET A 141 -0.88 10.06 5.45
C MET A 141 -1.74 8.97 4.83
N SER A 142 -3.04 9.24 4.70
CA SER A 142 -3.98 8.22 4.25
C SER A 142 -5.03 8.78 3.30
N SER A 143 -5.51 7.89 2.44
CA SER A 143 -6.76 8.15 1.75
C SER A 143 -7.89 7.72 2.67
N LEU A 144 -8.79 8.63 2.99
CA LEU A 144 -10.11 8.23 3.45
C LEU A 144 -11.09 8.42 2.31
N ARG A 145 -12.09 7.55 2.29
CA ARG A 145 -13.29 7.77 1.51
C ARG A 145 -14.07 8.90 2.19
N ILE A 146 -13.58 10.13 2.04
CA ILE A 146 -14.41 11.31 2.20
C ILE A 146 -15.44 11.17 1.09
N PHE A 147 -16.66 10.79 1.43
CA PHE A 147 -17.76 10.80 0.48
C PHE A 147 -17.97 12.24 0.04
N PHE A 148 -17.29 12.65 -1.03
CA PHE A 148 -17.81 13.68 -1.90
C PHE A 148 -19.03 13.07 -2.57
N PHE A 149 -20.20 13.26 -1.98
CA PHE A 149 -21.44 12.99 -2.69
C PHE A 149 -21.51 13.94 -3.88
N PHE A 150 -21.17 13.42 -5.04
CA PHE A 150 -21.36 14.10 -6.30
C PHE A 150 -22.85 14.02 -6.66
N LYS A 151 -23.62 15.06 -6.32
CA LYS A 151 -24.99 15.14 -6.80
C LYS A 151 -24.94 15.64 -8.24
N LYS A 152 -25.19 14.74 -9.20
CA LYS A 152 -25.29 15.10 -10.62
C LYS A 152 -26.65 15.78 -10.84
N LYS A 153 -26.68 17.10 -11.00
CA LYS A 153 -27.89 17.84 -11.40
C LYS A 153 -27.57 18.58 -12.70
N GLY A 154 -28.20 18.18 -13.81
CA GLY A 154 -28.06 18.87 -15.11
C GLY A 154 -26.65 18.87 -15.71
N GLY A 155 -25.89 17.77 -15.60
CA GLY A 155 -24.56 17.64 -16.20
C GLY A 155 -23.40 18.29 -15.43
N LYS A 156 -23.69 19.05 -14.36
CA LYS A 156 -22.68 19.59 -13.44
C LYS A 156 -22.53 18.68 -12.21
N VAL A 157 -21.28 18.43 -11.85
CA VAL A 157 -20.90 17.71 -10.63
C VAL A 157 -20.83 18.73 -9.49
N ILE A 158 -21.80 18.66 -8.57
CA ILE A 158 -21.78 19.50 -7.36
C ILE A 158 -21.03 18.72 -6.28
N VAL A 159 -19.94 19.29 -5.79
CA VAL A 159 -19.16 18.75 -4.66
C VAL A 159 -19.79 19.28 -3.38
N ALA A 160 -20.49 18.44 -2.63
CA ALA A 160 -20.95 18.79 -1.29
C ALA A 160 -19.77 18.65 -0.31
N ASN A 161 -19.45 19.72 0.43
CA ASN A 161 -18.50 19.71 1.54
C ASN A 161 -19.14 18.98 2.73
N VAL A 162 -18.95 17.66 2.83
CA VAL A 162 -19.44 16.84 3.96
C VAL A 162 -18.32 16.63 4.99
N PHE A 163 -17.56 17.67 5.32
CA PHE A 163 -16.56 17.59 6.40
C PHE A 163 -17.15 17.86 7.79
N MET A 164 -18.31 18.53 7.86
CA MET A 164 -18.81 19.09 9.13
C MET A 164 -20.08 18.42 9.69
N GLU A 165 -20.92 17.80 8.85
CA GLU A 165 -22.22 17.26 9.31
C GLU A 165 -22.16 15.80 9.79
N TYR A 166 -21.14 15.05 9.39
CA TYR A 166 -20.93 13.69 9.87
C TYR A 166 -19.68 13.66 10.74
N LYS A 167 -19.88 13.72 12.07
CA LYS A 167 -18.90 13.23 13.08
C LYS A 167 -18.48 11.77 12.84
N GLN A 168 -19.09 11.09 11.87
CA GLN A 168 -18.59 9.87 11.26
C GLN A 168 -17.71 10.23 10.06
N LEU A 169 -16.55 10.85 10.34
CA LEU A 169 -15.44 10.75 9.40
C LEU A 169 -15.22 9.24 9.23
N TYR A 170 -15.39 8.71 8.02
CA TYR A 170 -15.15 7.30 7.69
C TYR A 170 -13.64 7.04 7.72
N VAL A 171 -13.00 7.32 8.85
CA VAL A 171 -11.97 6.46 9.39
C VAL A 171 -12.54 5.07 9.24
N GLY A 172 -11.82 4.15 8.58
CA GLY A 172 -12.31 2.79 8.34
C GLY A 172 -12.75 2.10 9.64
N GLU A 173 -13.01 0.80 9.61
CA GLU A 173 -13.47 0.01 10.77
C GLU A 173 -12.49 -0.03 11.99
N ASN A 174 -11.58 0.94 12.14
CA ASN A 174 -10.63 1.17 13.20
C ASN A 174 -11.09 2.34 14.09
N LYS A 175 -11.75 2.02 15.21
CA LYS A 175 -12.28 3.02 16.15
C LYS A 175 -11.16 3.77 16.87
N GLU A 176 -10.03 3.10 17.09
CA GLU A 176 -8.89 3.70 17.78
C GLU A 176 -8.28 4.83 16.95
N PHE A 177 -8.28 4.74 15.62
CA PHE A 177 -7.80 5.81 14.74
C PHE A 177 -8.65 7.06 14.89
N ALA A 178 -9.98 6.90 14.85
CA ALA A 178 -10.90 8.03 14.99
C ALA A 178 -10.75 8.66 16.37
N ARG A 179 -10.64 7.84 17.42
CA ARG A 179 -10.42 8.30 18.78
C ARG A 179 -9.13 9.11 18.91
N GLN A 180 -8.00 8.56 18.45
CA GLN A 180 -6.70 9.23 18.53
C GLN A 180 -6.68 10.55 17.76
N TYR A 181 -7.21 10.55 16.52
CA TYR A 181 -7.28 11.75 15.70
C TYR A 181 -8.13 12.86 16.34
N LEU A 182 -9.36 12.53 16.78
CA LEU A 182 -10.27 13.50 17.39
C LEU A 182 -9.81 13.97 18.78
N SER A 183 -8.99 13.18 19.48
CA SER A 183 -8.38 13.54 20.77
C SER A 183 -7.09 14.36 20.65
N GLY A 184 -6.56 14.54 19.43
CA GLY A 184 -5.29 15.24 19.20
C GLY A 184 -4.02 14.40 19.39
N GLU A 185 -4.17 13.09 19.66
CA GLU A 185 -3.04 12.15 19.83
C GLU A 185 -2.38 11.75 18.50
N LEU A 186 -3.08 11.91 17.36
CA LEU A 186 -2.62 11.50 16.03
C LEU A 186 -2.79 12.63 15.02
N GLU A 187 -1.74 12.89 14.26
CA GLU A 187 -1.81 13.77 13.08
C GLU A 187 -2.28 12.98 11.86
N VAL A 188 -3.21 13.53 11.08
CA VAL A 188 -3.74 12.87 9.88
C VAL A 188 -3.77 13.82 8.69
N GLU A 189 -2.98 13.52 7.66
CA GLU A 189 -3.06 14.19 6.36
C GLU A 189 -3.96 13.38 5.42
N PHE A 190 -5.12 13.94 5.07
CA PHE A 190 -6.00 13.32 4.08
C PHE A 190 -5.53 13.64 2.66
N VAL A 191 -5.17 12.59 1.94
CA VAL A 191 -4.72 12.68 0.56
C VAL A 191 -5.70 11.91 -0.33
N PRO A 192 -6.25 12.51 -1.42
CA PRO A 192 -7.07 11.77 -2.37
C PRO A 192 -6.36 10.51 -2.85
N GLN A 193 -7.07 9.37 -2.90
CA GLN A 193 -6.45 8.06 -3.16
C GLN A 193 -5.57 8.04 -4.43
N GLY A 194 -6.07 8.61 -5.54
CA GLY A 194 -5.31 8.69 -6.79
C GLY A 194 -4.07 9.60 -6.67
N THR A 195 -4.19 10.71 -5.95
CA THR A 195 -3.05 11.60 -5.65
C THR A 195 -2.03 10.90 -4.77
N LEU A 196 -2.45 10.14 -3.75
CA LEU A 196 -1.55 9.39 -2.88
C LEU A 196 -0.73 8.36 -3.67
N ALA A 197 -1.40 7.61 -4.55
CA ALA A 197 -0.74 6.63 -5.42
C ALA A 197 0.28 7.31 -6.37
N GLU A 198 -0.11 8.43 -6.99
CA GLU A 198 0.78 9.14 -7.92
C GLU A 198 1.95 9.85 -7.21
N ARG A 199 1.75 10.36 -5.98
CA ARG A 199 2.83 10.91 -5.15
C ARG A 199 3.88 9.85 -4.80
N LEU A 200 3.45 8.62 -4.46
CA LEU A 200 4.36 7.50 -4.25
C LEU A 200 5.08 7.10 -5.54
N ARG A 201 4.34 6.94 -6.65
CA ARG A 201 4.92 6.61 -7.96
C ARG A 201 5.95 7.66 -8.41
N ALA A 202 5.64 8.94 -8.23
CA ALA A 202 6.54 10.05 -8.53
C ALA A 202 7.84 9.95 -7.70
N GLY A 203 7.72 9.64 -6.40
CA GLY A 203 8.86 9.43 -5.52
C GLY A 203 9.78 8.30 -5.97
N GLY A 204 9.21 7.13 -6.33
CA GLY A 204 9.98 6.01 -6.85
C GLY A 204 10.60 6.27 -8.24
N ALA A 205 9.98 7.15 -9.03
CA ALA A 205 10.47 7.53 -10.36
C ALA A 205 11.43 8.73 -10.35
N GLY A 206 11.74 9.32 -9.19
CA GLY A 206 12.60 10.51 -9.09
C GLY A 206 11.96 11.80 -9.63
N ILE A 207 10.63 11.88 -9.66
CA ILE A 207 9.88 13.07 -10.07
C ILE A 207 9.51 13.83 -8.79
N PRO A 208 10.02 15.06 -8.55
CA PRO A 208 9.83 15.74 -7.27
C PRO A 208 8.40 16.25 -7.05
N ALA A 209 7.69 16.61 -8.12
CA ALA A 209 6.30 17.07 -8.05
C ALA A 209 5.58 16.91 -9.40
N PHE A 210 4.26 16.89 -9.38
CA PHE A 210 3.40 16.83 -10.57
C PHE A 210 2.10 17.62 -10.35
N TYR A 211 1.39 17.97 -11.43
CA TYR A 211 0.09 18.65 -11.35
C TYR A 211 -1.07 17.67 -11.55
N THR A 212 -2.14 17.81 -10.75
CA THR A 212 -3.38 17.03 -10.84
C THR A 212 -4.61 17.90 -10.64
N PRO A 213 -5.73 17.67 -11.36
CA PRO A 213 -6.95 18.45 -11.14
C PRO A 213 -7.72 17.96 -9.89
N THR A 214 -7.30 16.86 -9.28
CA THR A 214 -7.95 16.28 -8.11
C THR A 214 -7.78 17.20 -6.91
N GLY A 215 -8.91 17.61 -6.31
CA GLY A 215 -8.91 18.46 -5.11
C GLY A 215 -9.06 19.96 -5.39
N VAL A 216 -9.01 20.40 -6.65
CA VAL A 216 -9.25 21.81 -7.03
C VAL A 216 -10.59 22.29 -6.48
N GLY A 217 -10.58 23.47 -5.85
CA GLY A 217 -11.76 24.10 -5.24
C GLY A 217 -12.22 23.48 -3.91
N THR A 218 -11.51 22.49 -3.38
CA THR A 218 -11.85 21.84 -2.09
C THR A 218 -11.01 22.38 -0.93
N TRP A 219 -11.22 21.83 0.28
CA TRP A 219 -10.37 22.12 1.44
C TRP A 219 -8.92 21.64 1.28
N ILE A 220 -8.69 20.60 0.45
CA ILE A 220 -7.34 20.15 0.11
C ILE A 220 -6.61 21.26 -0.66
N HIS A 221 -7.27 21.90 -1.61
CA HIS A 221 -6.73 23.04 -2.35
C HIS A 221 -6.48 24.23 -1.42
N THR A 222 -7.49 24.63 -0.65
CA THR A 222 -7.47 25.87 0.12
C THR A 222 -6.69 25.81 1.44
N GLY A 223 -6.16 24.65 1.83
CA GLY A 223 -5.42 24.52 3.08
C GLY A 223 -6.30 24.55 4.33
N LYS A 224 -7.52 23.99 4.24
CA LYS A 224 -8.50 24.05 5.34
C LYS A 224 -8.80 22.69 5.96
N VAL A 225 -8.09 21.64 5.55
CA VAL A 225 -8.27 20.30 6.14
C VAL A 225 -7.61 20.28 7.51
N PRO A 226 -8.32 19.92 8.60
CA PRO A 226 -7.68 19.69 9.88
C PRO A 226 -6.69 18.53 9.78
N ILE A 227 -5.46 18.74 10.23
CA ILE A 227 -4.42 17.71 10.35
C ILE A 227 -4.32 17.22 11.79
N LYS A 228 -4.51 18.09 12.77
CA LYS A 228 -4.43 17.75 14.19
C LYS A 228 -5.40 18.60 14.99
N TYR A 229 -6.06 17.98 15.97
CA TYR A 229 -6.86 18.65 16.98
C TYR A 229 -6.07 18.82 18.27
N ASP A 230 -6.48 19.77 19.12
CA ASP A 230 -6.00 19.90 20.48
C ASP A 230 -6.87 19.11 21.48
N SER A 231 -6.53 19.18 22.77
CA SER A 231 -7.28 18.50 23.84
C SER A 231 -8.68 19.08 24.10
N LYS A 232 -9.00 20.25 23.53
CA LYS A 232 -10.32 20.89 23.62
C LYS A 232 -11.20 20.55 22.41
N GLY A 233 -10.66 19.86 21.41
CA GLY A 233 -11.35 19.52 20.17
C GLY A 233 -11.30 20.62 19.11
N GLU A 234 -10.47 21.65 19.32
CA GLU A 234 -10.22 22.69 18.32
C GLU A 234 -9.09 22.28 17.38
N VAL A 235 -9.04 22.84 16.18
CA VAL A 235 -7.99 22.49 15.21
C VAL A 235 -6.68 23.17 15.60
N GLU A 236 -5.67 22.36 15.93
CA GLU A 236 -4.30 22.80 16.23
C GLU A 236 -3.49 23.03 14.96
N ILE A 237 -3.65 22.14 13.97
CA ILE A 237 -2.88 22.17 12.72
C ILE A 237 -3.84 22.04 11.54
N TYR A 238 -3.82 23.01 10.64
CA TYR A 238 -4.47 22.92 9.32
C TYR A 238 -3.48 22.49 8.24
N SER A 239 -4.01 21.93 7.15
CA SER A 239 -3.25 21.68 5.93
C SER A 239 -2.80 22.98 5.27
N THR A 240 -1.81 22.91 4.39
CA THR A 240 -1.33 24.08 3.65
C THR A 240 -2.09 24.26 2.34
N HIS A 241 -2.12 25.50 1.85
CA HIS A 241 -2.62 25.80 0.51
C HIS A 241 -1.75 25.11 -0.55
N LYS A 242 -2.39 24.53 -1.57
CA LYS A 242 -1.69 23.87 -2.69
C LYS A 242 -1.48 24.86 -3.83
N GLU A 243 -0.26 24.95 -4.36
CA GLU A 243 0.03 25.77 -5.53
C GLU A 243 -0.86 25.34 -6.72
N THR A 244 -1.35 26.31 -7.49
CA THR A 244 -2.17 26.07 -8.67
C THR A 244 -1.50 26.51 -9.96
N ARG A 245 -1.80 25.79 -11.04
CA ARG A 245 -1.48 26.23 -12.40
C ARG A 245 -2.56 25.85 -13.39
N ASP A 246 -2.83 26.74 -14.33
CA ASP A 246 -3.77 26.49 -15.42
C ASP A 246 -3.05 25.85 -16.61
N PHE A 247 -3.65 24.77 -17.13
CA PHE A 247 -3.25 24.11 -18.36
C PHE A 247 -4.49 23.92 -19.22
N ASN A 248 -4.45 24.41 -20.46
CA ASN A 248 -5.53 24.24 -21.45
C ASN A 248 -6.92 24.67 -20.92
N GLY A 249 -6.99 25.79 -20.20
CA GLY A 249 -8.23 26.34 -19.65
C GLY A 249 -8.78 25.60 -18.42
N ARG A 250 -7.97 24.74 -17.78
CA ARG A 250 -8.34 24.05 -16.54
C ARG A 250 -7.25 24.23 -15.47
N THR A 251 -7.68 24.46 -14.23
CA THR A 251 -6.80 24.57 -13.06
C THR A 251 -6.39 23.20 -12.52
N TYR A 252 -5.14 23.10 -12.05
CA TYR A 252 -4.53 21.92 -11.45
C TYR A 252 -3.78 22.31 -10.16
N LEU A 253 -3.67 21.38 -9.21
CA LEU A 253 -2.88 21.51 -7.98
C LEU A 253 -1.51 20.86 -8.15
N LEU A 254 -0.46 21.50 -7.65
CA LEU A 254 0.86 20.89 -7.50
C LEU A 254 0.85 19.91 -6.31
N GLU A 255 1.34 18.70 -6.54
CA GLU A 255 1.51 17.68 -5.52
C GLU A 255 2.95 17.15 -5.52
N GLU A 256 3.55 17.12 -4.34
CA GLU A 256 4.93 16.70 -4.14
C GLU A 256 5.03 15.19 -3.95
N ALA A 257 6.11 14.60 -4.46
CA ALA A 257 6.39 13.19 -4.29
C ALA A 257 6.53 12.78 -2.82
N ILE A 258 6.13 11.54 -2.54
CA ILE A 258 6.33 10.91 -1.24
C ILE A 258 7.44 9.87 -1.39
N THR A 259 8.41 9.94 -0.49
CA THR A 259 9.42 8.87 -0.30
C THR A 259 9.48 8.49 1.18
N GLY A 260 9.99 7.30 1.47
CA GLY A 260 10.10 6.81 2.85
C GLY A 260 11.43 6.14 3.13
N ALA A 261 11.77 6.01 4.42
CA ALA A 261 12.96 5.27 4.84
C ALA A 261 12.75 3.77 4.61
N VAL A 262 11.60 3.25 5.03
CA VAL A 262 11.25 1.83 4.92
C VAL A 262 9.93 1.65 4.19
N GLY A 263 9.89 0.71 3.24
CA GLY A 263 8.68 0.25 2.56
C GLY A 263 8.37 -1.19 2.95
N ILE A 264 7.16 -1.46 3.44
CA ILE A 264 6.67 -2.82 3.71
C ILE A 264 5.57 -3.19 2.72
N VAL A 265 5.73 -4.34 2.06
CA VAL A 265 4.80 -4.76 1.00
C VAL A 265 4.50 -6.26 1.08
N LYS A 266 3.31 -6.66 0.64
CA LYS A 266 2.90 -8.06 0.52
C LYS A 266 2.83 -8.44 -0.96
N CYS A 267 3.49 -9.54 -1.34
CA CYS A 267 3.36 -10.11 -2.68
C CYS A 267 2.85 -11.55 -2.63
N HIS A 268 2.47 -12.07 -3.80
CA HIS A 268 2.07 -13.46 -3.94
C HIS A 268 3.28 -14.39 -4.01
N GLN A 269 4.25 -14.06 -4.88
CA GLN A 269 5.48 -14.81 -5.04
C GLN A 269 6.66 -13.84 -5.14
N ALA A 270 7.79 -14.24 -4.58
CA ALA A 270 9.06 -13.54 -4.79
C ALA A 270 10.16 -14.54 -5.13
N ASP A 271 11.02 -14.21 -6.09
CA ASP A 271 12.26 -14.96 -6.32
C ASP A 271 13.41 -14.43 -5.44
N PRO A 272 14.53 -15.15 -5.31
CA PRO A 272 15.68 -14.70 -4.52
C PRO A 272 16.32 -13.39 -5.00
N PHE A 273 16.03 -12.95 -6.22
CA PHE A 273 16.51 -11.68 -6.77
C PHE A 273 15.59 -10.51 -6.41
N GLY A 274 14.41 -10.77 -5.85
CA GLY A 274 13.44 -9.77 -5.41
C GLY A 274 12.36 -9.47 -6.44
N ASN A 275 12.28 -10.23 -7.53
CA ASN A 275 11.19 -10.08 -8.49
C ASN A 275 9.89 -10.56 -7.84
N CYS A 276 8.89 -9.68 -7.81
CA CYS A 276 7.62 -9.94 -7.12
C CYS A 276 6.46 -10.08 -8.10
N THR A 277 5.58 -11.05 -7.86
CA THR A 277 4.27 -11.14 -8.52
C THR A 277 3.15 -10.92 -7.51
N PHE A 278 2.04 -10.35 -7.96
CA PHE A 278 0.87 -10.06 -7.13
C PHE A 278 -0.35 -10.81 -7.66
N ARG A 279 -1.31 -11.13 -6.79
CA ARG A 279 -2.49 -11.91 -7.15
C ARG A 279 -3.78 -11.14 -6.91
N GLY A 280 -4.57 -10.96 -7.97
CA GLY A 280 -5.86 -10.27 -7.91
C GLY A 280 -5.74 -8.83 -7.41
N THR A 281 -6.67 -8.40 -6.57
CA THR A 281 -6.73 -7.03 -6.04
C THR A 281 -5.72 -6.74 -4.92
N ALA A 282 -4.95 -7.75 -4.50
CA ALA A 282 -3.89 -7.59 -3.50
C ALA A 282 -2.65 -6.84 -4.03
N ARG A 283 -2.60 -6.53 -5.34
CA ARG A 283 -1.54 -5.70 -5.93
C ARG A 283 -1.58 -4.27 -5.37
N ASN A 284 -2.71 -3.58 -5.55
CA ASN A 284 -3.00 -2.22 -5.06
C ASN A 284 -1.76 -1.30 -4.89
N PHE A 285 -1.49 -0.79 -3.69
CA PHE A 285 -0.41 0.16 -3.36
C PHE A 285 0.97 -0.48 -3.16
N ASN A 286 1.07 -1.81 -3.21
CA ASN A 286 2.31 -2.50 -2.93
C ASN A 286 3.46 -2.10 -3.89
N PRO A 287 3.26 -2.06 -5.22
CA PRO A 287 4.33 -1.64 -6.14
C PRO A 287 4.82 -0.22 -5.88
N GLU A 288 3.90 0.72 -5.64
CA GLU A 288 4.23 2.14 -5.44
C GLU A 288 5.00 2.34 -4.13
N CYS A 289 4.59 1.67 -3.04
CA CYS A 289 5.32 1.70 -1.77
C CYS A 289 6.71 1.05 -1.89
N ALA A 290 6.83 -0.05 -2.64
CA ALA A 290 8.11 -0.74 -2.86
C ALA A 290 9.14 0.12 -3.59
N GLN A 291 8.70 0.96 -4.53
CA GLN A 291 9.58 1.78 -5.35
C GLN A 291 9.95 3.11 -4.67
N ALA A 292 9.08 3.63 -3.81
CA ALA A 292 9.25 4.93 -3.18
C ALA A 292 10.07 4.92 -1.87
N ALA A 293 10.42 3.74 -1.37
CA ALA A 293 11.21 3.59 -0.15
C ALA A 293 12.72 3.45 -0.43
N GLN A 294 13.55 3.88 0.53
CA GLN A 294 14.99 3.65 0.49
C GLN A 294 15.34 2.17 0.76
N PHE A 295 14.61 1.54 1.68
CA PHE A 295 14.76 0.12 2.01
C PHE A 295 13.41 -0.59 1.97
N THR A 296 13.26 -1.56 1.06
CA THR A 296 11.99 -2.28 0.86
C THR A 296 12.06 -3.69 1.40
N ILE A 297 11.04 -4.07 2.17
CA ILE A 297 10.86 -5.40 2.75
C ILE A 297 9.59 -6.01 2.16
N VAL A 298 9.75 -7.18 1.56
CA VAL A 298 8.67 -7.91 0.92
C VAL A 298 8.31 -9.13 1.76
N ASP A 299 7.05 -9.22 2.15
CA ASP A 299 6.46 -10.44 2.69
C ASP A 299 5.81 -11.23 1.54
N ALA A 300 6.45 -12.33 1.16
CA ALA A 300 5.99 -13.22 0.08
C ALA A 300 5.26 -14.44 0.66
N LYS A 301 4.24 -14.93 -0.04
CA LYS A 301 3.60 -16.21 0.33
C LYS A 301 4.39 -17.42 -0.15
N ASN A 302 5.02 -17.31 -1.33
CA ASN A 302 5.76 -18.38 -2.00
C ASN A 302 7.08 -17.86 -2.54
#